data_AF-A0A7V8Z9V3-F1
#
_entry.id   AF-A0A7V8Z9V3-F1
#
_cell.length_a   1.000
_cell.length_b   1.000
_cell.length_c   1.000
_cell.angle_alpha   90.00
_cell.angle_beta   90.00
_cell.angle_gamma   90.00
#
_symmetry.space_group_name_H-M   'P 1'
#
loop_
_entity.id
_entity.type
_entity.pdbx_description
1 polymer ?
#
loop_
_entity_poly.entity_id
_entity_poly.type
_entity_poly.pdbx_seq_one_letter_code
_entity_poly.pdbx_strand_id
1 'polypeptide(L)'
;ASLAHVFMNMNSYIPSLGASGAISGILGGYILLYPRRKVRAIVLRGFMTEIPAFAAIGIWILFQVIEGYMNRGAEGGGVAYAAHIGGFIAGLALIKFFAIGRSDTPTPTRQI
;
A
#
# COMPACT_ATOMS: atom_id res chain seq x y z
N ALA A 1 -5.98 -2.78 9.35
CA ALA A 1 -6.66 -3.12 8.06
C ALA A 1 -8.01 -3.80 8.31
N SER A 2 -8.07 -4.96 8.96
CA SER A 2 -9.34 -5.66 9.24
C SER A 2 -10.32 -4.83 10.07
N LEU A 3 -9.84 -4.05 11.05
CA LEU A 3 -10.68 -3.17 11.87
C LEU A 3 -11.31 -2.01 11.09
N ALA A 4 -10.57 -1.39 10.16
CA ALA A 4 -11.09 -0.33 9.30
C ALA A 4 -12.14 -0.85 8.30
N HIS A 5 -11.97 -2.09 7.82
CA HIS A 5 -12.95 -2.77 6.98
C HIS A 5 -14.25 -3.05 7.74
N VAL A 6 -14.15 -3.55 8.98
CA VAL A 6 -15.33 -3.80 9.84
C VAL A 6 -16.07 -2.50 10.16
N PHE A 7 -15.36 -1.40 10.43
CA PHE A 7 -15.99 -0.11 10.72
C PHE A 7 -16.73 0.48 9.50
N MET A 8 -16.18 0.33 8.30
CA MET A 8 -16.80 0.85 7.06
C MET A 8 -17.89 -0.07 6.49
N ASN A 9 -17.91 -1.35 6.85
CA ASN A 9 -18.82 -2.37 6.32
C ASN A 9 -19.53 -3.16 7.44
N MET A 10 -20.04 -2.48 8.47
CA MET A 10 -20.70 -3.12 9.62
C MET A 10 -21.90 -4.02 9.24
N ASN A 11 -22.51 -3.82 8.06
CA ASN A 11 -23.68 -4.58 7.58
C ASN A 11 -23.36 -5.65 6.52
N SER A 12 -22.09 -5.89 6.20
CA SER A 12 -21.71 -6.85 5.15
C SER A 12 -21.33 -8.21 5.75
N TYR A 13 -22.07 -9.25 5.39
CA TYR A 13 -21.82 -10.64 5.78
C TYR A 13 -20.67 -11.31 4.99
N ILE A 14 -19.90 -10.55 4.20
CA ILE A 14 -18.80 -11.08 3.38
C ILE A 14 -17.49 -11.05 4.20
N PRO A 15 -16.92 -12.21 4.56
CA PRO A 15 -15.69 -12.26 5.35
C PRO A 15 -14.49 -11.75 4.55
N SER A 16 -13.82 -10.69 5.05
CA SER A 16 -12.56 -10.21 4.49
C SER A 16 -11.37 -10.98 5.09
N LEU A 17 -10.76 -11.90 4.33
CA LEU A 17 -9.50 -12.57 4.71
C LEU A 17 -8.31 -11.63 4.42
N GLY A 18 -7.70 -11.10 5.49
CA GLY A 18 -7.03 -9.80 5.48
C GLY A 18 -5.49 -9.77 5.50
N ALA A 19 -4.80 -10.58 4.68
CA ALA A 19 -3.35 -10.41 4.49
C ALA A 19 -3.01 -9.20 3.60
N SER A 20 -3.80 -8.98 2.54
CA SER A 20 -3.57 -7.93 1.54
C SER A 20 -3.67 -6.51 2.12
N GLY A 21 -4.52 -6.30 3.12
CA GLY A 21 -4.61 -5.03 3.84
C GLY A 21 -3.37 -4.73 4.68
N ALA A 22 -2.72 -5.74 5.26
CA ALA A 22 -1.46 -5.55 5.96
C ALA A 22 -0.32 -5.21 4.98
N ILE A 23 -0.27 -5.88 3.84
CA ILE A 23 0.65 -5.55 2.74
C ILE A 23 0.45 -4.09 2.28
N SER A 24 -0.81 -3.66 2.16
CA SER A 24 -1.14 -2.27 1.83
C SER A 24 -0.55 -1.27 2.84
N GLY A 25 -0.55 -1.63 4.13
CA GLY A 25 0.11 -0.84 5.17
C GLY A 25 1.64 -0.81 5.03
N ILE A 26 2.27 -1.93 4.68
CA ILE A 26 3.71 -1.95 4.39
C ILE A 26 4.02 -1.02 3.20
N LEU A 27 3.21 -1.04 2.13
CA LEU A 27 3.37 -0.17 0.97
C LEU A 27 3.19 1.32 1.33
N GLY A 28 2.22 1.64 2.20
CA GLY A 28 2.03 2.99 2.73
C GLY A 28 3.25 3.48 3.52
N GLY A 29 3.84 2.62 4.35
CA GLY A 29 5.10 2.94 5.01
C GLY A 29 6.27 3.12 4.03
N TYR A 30 6.37 2.21 3.05
CA TYR A 30 7.46 2.19 2.08
C TYR A 30 7.50 3.45 1.21
N ILE A 31 6.35 3.89 0.66
CA ILE A 31 6.31 5.08 -0.20
C ILE A 31 6.70 6.35 0.57
N LEU A 32 6.39 6.42 1.88
CA LEU A 32 6.77 7.57 2.72
C LEU A 32 8.27 7.63 3.00
N LEU A 33 8.89 6.47 3.25
CA LEU A 33 10.32 6.39 3.54
C LEU A 33 11.19 6.43 2.27
N TYR A 34 10.70 5.87 1.16
CA TYR A 34 11.50 5.58 -0.04
C TYR A 34 10.82 5.99 -1.36
N PRO A 35 10.30 7.21 -1.49
CA PRO A 35 9.49 7.61 -2.66
C PRO A 35 10.24 7.48 -4.00
N ARG A 36 11.57 7.72 -3.99
CA ARG A 36 12.42 7.70 -5.19
C ARG A 36 13.15 6.37 -5.43
N ARG A 37 13.01 5.38 -4.54
CA ARG A 37 13.64 4.06 -4.78
C ARG A 37 12.96 3.40 -5.96
N LYS A 38 13.77 2.81 -6.85
CA LYS A 38 13.27 2.09 -8.00
C LYS A 38 12.75 0.72 -7.56
N VAL A 39 11.57 0.37 -8.04
CA VAL A 39 10.98 -0.96 -7.88
C VAL A 39 10.85 -1.59 -9.27
N ARG A 40 11.15 -2.89 -9.36
CA ARG A 40 10.94 -3.62 -10.60
C ARG A 40 9.45 -3.91 -10.72
N ALA A 41 8.84 -3.37 -11.76
CA ALA A 41 7.43 -3.58 -12.09
C ALA A 41 7.34 -4.24 -13.46
N ILE A 42 6.35 -5.11 -13.62
CA ILE A 42 5.97 -5.63 -14.93
C ILE A 42 5.01 -4.61 -15.54
N VAL A 43 5.42 -4.00 -16.64
CA VAL A 43 4.59 -3.09 -17.43
C VAL A 43 4.23 -3.74 -18.76
N LEU A 44 3.12 -3.31 -19.35
CA LEU A 44 2.67 -3.56 -20.73
C LEU A 44 3.23 -4.82 -21.42
N ARG A 45 2.42 -5.87 -21.64
CA ARG A 45 2.83 -7.12 -22.34
C ARG A 45 4.00 -7.90 -21.70
N GLY A 46 4.31 -7.65 -20.42
CA GLY A 46 5.28 -8.45 -19.66
C GLY A 46 6.69 -7.86 -19.58
N PHE A 47 6.90 -6.63 -20.08
CA PHE A 47 8.21 -5.98 -19.98
C PHE A 47 8.54 -5.62 -18.53
N MET A 48 9.64 -6.15 -18.01
CA MET A 48 10.13 -5.78 -16.69
C MET A 48 10.88 -4.44 -16.78
N THR A 49 10.40 -3.42 -16.08
CA THR A 49 11.04 -2.11 -16.02
C THR A 49 11.22 -1.67 -14.57
N GLU A 50 12.09 -0.69 -14.36
CA GLU A 50 12.26 -0.05 -13.07
C GLU A 50 11.52 1.29 -13.06
N ILE A 51 10.52 1.41 -12.19
CA ILE A 51 9.81 2.66 -11.96
C ILE A 51 10.02 3.13 -10.52
N PRO A 52 9.99 4.44 -10.27
CA PRO A 52 10.08 4.93 -8.91
C PRO A 52 8.88 4.47 -8.09
N ALA A 53 9.12 4.16 -6.81
CA ALA A 53 8.12 3.64 -5.89
C ALA A 53 6.88 4.54 -5.79
N PHE A 54 7.07 5.86 -5.80
CA PHE A 54 5.94 6.79 -5.76
C PHE A 54 4.99 6.59 -6.96
N ALA A 55 5.53 6.31 -8.15
CA ALA A 55 4.71 6.07 -9.33
C ALA A 55 4.02 4.71 -9.23
N ALA A 56 4.76 3.65 -8.93
CA ALA A 56 4.21 2.30 -8.84
C ALA A 56 3.09 2.19 -7.79
N ILE A 57 3.40 2.63 -6.57
CA ILE A 57 2.51 2.49 -5.41
C ILE A 57 1.41 3.56 -5.46
N GLY A 58 1.74 4.78 -5.89
CA GLY A 58 0.77 5.88 -6.01
C GLY A 58 -0.31 5.61 -7.05
N ILE A 59 0.07 5.10 -8.21
CA ILE A 59 -0.90 4.69 -9.25
C ILE A 59 -1.76 3.54 -8.73
N TRP A 60 -1.17 2.55 -8.07
CA TRP A 60 -1.92 1.42 -7.52
C TRP A 60 -2.96 1.84 -6.47
N ILE A 61 -2.59 2.67 -5.48
CA ILE A 61 -3.55 3.09 -4.45
C ILE A 61 -4.64 4.00 -5.03
N LEU A 62 -4.32 4.78 -6.07
CA LEU A 62 -5.33 5.57 -6.79
C LEU A 62 -6.36 4.65 -7.45
N PHE A 63 -5.94 3.57 -8.10
CA PHE A 63 -6.85 2.57 -8.64
C PHE A 63 -7.70 1.92 -7.54
N GLN A 64 -7.12 1.60 -6.37
CA GLN A 64 -7.89 1.06 -5.25
C GLN A 64 -9.03 2.00 -4.80
N VAL A 65 -8.82 3.32 -4.86
CA VAL A 65 -9.84 4.32 -4.52
C VAL A 65 -10.90 4.43 -5.62
N ILE A 66 -10.49 4.48 -6.90
CA ILE A 66 -11.41 4.57 -8.05
C ILE A 66 -12.29 3.33 -8.13
N GLU A 67 -11.68 2.14 -8.14
CA GLU A 67 -12.40 0.86 -8.18
C GLU A 67 -13.26 0.67 -6.93
N GLY A 68 -12.76 1.06 -5.76
CA GLY A 68 -13.52 1.05 -4.52
C GLY A 68 -14.70 2.03 -4.52
N TYR A 69 -14.66 3.08 -5.33
CA TYR A 69 -15.78 4.00 -5.55
C TYR A 69 -16.78 3.44 -6.57
N MET A 70 -16.29 2.90 -7.68
CA MET A 70 -17.13 2.36 -8.76
C MET A 70 -17.88 1.09 -8.36
N ASN A 71 -17.29 0.27 -7.50
CA ASN A 71 -17.88 -1.01 -7.06
C ASN A 71 -18.67 -0.89 -5.74
N ARG A 72 -19.06 0.32 -5.31
CA ARG A 72 -19.88 0.49 -4.10
C ARG A 72 -21.28 -0.08 -4.32
N GLY A 73 -21.62 -1.13 -3.58
CA GLY A 73 -22.94 -1.78 -3.66
C GLY A 73 -23.00 -3.00 -4.60
N ALA A 74 -21.87 -3.45 -5.14
CA ALA A 74 -21.81 -4.76 -5.79
C ALA A 74 -21.99 -5.86 -4.72
N GLU A 75 -23.13 -6.54 -4.75
CA GLU A 75 -23.42 -7.67 -3.85
C GLU A 75 -22.73 -8.94 -4.38
N GLY A 76 -21.54 -9.23 -3.85
CA GLY A 76 -20.79 -10.44 -4.20
C GLY A 76 -19.32 -10.36 -3.78
N GLY A 77 -18.71 -11.51 -3.47
CA GLY A 77 -17.31 -11.63 -3.03
C GLY A 77 -16.32 -10.98 -4.00
N GLY A 78 -15.97 -9.72 -3.72
CA GLY A 78 -15.05 -8.90 -4.51
C GLY A 78 -13.84 -8.43 -3.71
N VAL A 79 -12.98 -7.65 -4.36
CA VAL A 79 -11.77 -7.08 -3.74
C VAL A 79 -12.18 -6.16 -2.57
N ALA A 80 -11.58 -6.37 -1.40
CA ALA A 80 -11.83 -5.56 -0.20
C ALA A 80 -11.12 -4.18 -0.28
N TYR A 81 -11.57 -3.30 -1.18
CA TYR A 81 -10.95 -1.99 -1.45
C TYR A 81 -10.77 -1.14 -0.17
N ALA A 82 -11.79 -1.11 0.70
CA ALA A 82 -11.72 -0.39 1.98
C ALA A 82 -10.60 -0.92 2.90
N ALA A 83 -10.33 -2.23 2.90
CA ALA A 83 -9.24 -2.82 3.69
C ALA A 83 -7.87 -2.39 3.16
N HIS A 84 -7.70 -2.28 1.84
CA HIS A 84 -6.45 -1.81 1.23
C HIS A 84 -6.22 -0.32 1.52
N ILE A 85 -7.24 0.52 1.34
CA ILE A 85 -7.16 1.96 1.60
C ILE A 85 -6.87 2.22 3.08
N GLY A 86 -7.63 1.58 3.99
CA GLY A 86 -7.42 1.72 5.42
C GLY A 86 -6.06 1.17 5.88
N GLY A 87 -5.61 0.07 5.29
CA GLY A 87 -4.27 -0.48 5.51
C GLY A 87 -3.18 0.51 5.12
N PHE A 88 -3.26 1.07 3.92
CA PHE A 88 -2.32 2.05 3.39
C PHE A 88 -2.21 3.31 4.25
N ILE A 89 -3.34 3.88 4.66
CA ILE A 89 -3.39 5.06 5.54
C ILE A 89 -2.78 4.74 6.91
N ALA A 90 -3.10 3.58 7.49
CA ALA A 90 -2.49 3.15 8.74
C ALA A 90 -0.97 3.01 8.62
N GLY A 91 -0.48 2.48 7.49
CA GLY A 91 0.95 2.42 7.17
C GLY A 91 1.61 3.80 7.13
N LEU A 92 1.01 4.75 6.42
CA LEU A 92 1.48 6.14 6.35
C LEU A 92 1.56 6.81 7.74
N ALA A 93 0.54 6.59 8.57
CA ALA A 93 0.47 7.19 9.91
C ALA A 93 1.47 6.56 10.88
N LEU A 94 1.63 5.24 10.85
CA LEU A 94 2.41 4.51 11.85
C LEU A 94 3.90 4.42 11.53
N ILE A 95 4.29 4.49 10.24
CA ILE A 95 5.67 4.21 9.85
C ILE A 95 6.69 5.15 10.50
N LYS A 96 6.33 6.42 10.74
CA LYS A 96 7.24 7.37 11.39
C LYS A 96 7.54 6.97 12.84
N PHE A 97 6.56 6.45 13.57
CA PHE A 97 6.78 5.95 14.93
C PHE A 97 7.72 4.75 14.96
N PHE A 98 7.60 3.85 13.98
CA PHE A 98 8.47 2.67 13.87
C PHE A 98 9.84 2.97 13.24
N ALA A 99 10.01 4.11 12.58
CA ALA A 99 11.28 4.53 11.98
C ALA A 99 12.16 5.39 12.92
N ILE A 100 11.64 5.81 14.08
CA ILE A 100 12.42 6.50 15.12
C ILE A 100 13.48 5.53 15.63
N GLY A 101 14.75 5.80 15.32
CA GLY A 101 15.89 4.95 15.70
C GLY A 101 16.76 4.45 14.54
N ARG A 102 16.43 4.78 13.28
CA ARG A 102 17.41 4.59 12.19
C ARG A 102 18.59 5.53 12.43
N SER A 103 19.70 4.99 12.91
CA SER A 103 20.99 5.65 12.79
C SER A 103 21.32 5.76 11.30
N ASP A 104 21.43 6.98 10.79
CA ASP A 104 22.05 7.25 9.49
C ASP A 104 23.53 6.88 9.60
N THR A 105 23.84 5.58 9.50
CA THR A 105 25.23 5.15 9.40
C THR A 105 25.76 5.74 8.10
N PRO A 106 26.72 6.68 8.14
CA PRO A 106 27.25 7.28 6.92
C PRO A 106 27.82 6.16 6.05
N THR A 107 27.46 6.14 4.77
CA THR A 107 28.10 5.26 3.80
C THR A 107 29.60 5.50 3.86
N PRO A 108 30.45 4.48 4.10
CA PRO A 108 31.89 4.68 4.08
C PRO A 108 32.25 5.22 2.70
N THR A 109 32.78 6.44 2.65
CA THR A 109 33.37 7.00 1.45
C THR A 109 34.47 6.04 1.03
N ARG A 110 34.24 5.27 -0.03
CA ARG A 110 35.26 4.41 -0.62
C ARG A 110 36.32 5.33 -1.21
N GLN A 111 37.39 5.57 -0.46
CA GLN A 111 38.60 6.18 -0.99
C GLN A 111 39.29 5.11 -1.85
N ILE A 112 39.15 5.24 -3.16
CA ILE A 112 40.03 4.64 -4.18
C ILE A 112 40.45 5.75 -5.14
#